data_AF-A0A974ANT7-F1
#
_entry.id   AF-A0A974ANT7-F1
#
_cell.length_a   1.000
_cell.length_b   1.000
_cell.length_c   1.000
_cell.angle_alpha   90.00
_cell.angle_beta   90.00
_cell.angle_gamma   90.00
#
_symmetry.space_group_name_H-M   'P 1'
#
loop_
_entity.id
_entity.type
_entity.pdbx_description
1 polymer ?
#
loop_
_entity_poly.entity_id
_entity_poly.type
_entity_poly.pdbx_seq_one_letter_code
_entity_poly.pdbx_strand_id
1 'polypeptide(L)'
;MSDHDATLAALVVVFVQLSLVSIGGGPSVFSEMQHQAVAVHGWMTQREFADLFAIARAAPGPGSLLAPLIGWQAAGWQGAVAVSLAFFGPSSVLVYVTSQVWNRWRGSAWHRLIEDALAPVAAGLVLAGGYTILAGDEDAGIAGWATALGVAALQFRWPRLHPLVLLAVGALMFVALSCSWR
;
A
#
# COMPACT_ATOMS: atom_id res chain seq x y z
N MET A 1 34.59 2.10 -15.23
CA MET A 1 33.20 1.75 -14.88
C MET A 1 32.35 2.25 -16.02
N SER A 2 31.56 1.40 -16.69
CA SER A 2 30.65 1.92 -17.72
C SER A 2 29.52 2.70 -17.04
N ASP A 3 28.99 3.75 -17.69
CA ASP A 3 27.87 4.54 -17.13
C ASP A 3 26.66 3.66 -16.75
N HIS A 4 26.53 2.52 -17.45
CA HIS A 4 25.51 1.51 -17.20
C HIS A 4 25.67 0.80 -15.85
N ASP A 5 26.90 0.42 -15.48
CA ASP A 5 27.18 -0.26 -14.20
C ASP A 5 26.92 0.67 -13.00
N ALA A 6 27.22 1.96 -13.16
CA ALA A 6 26.98 2.97 -12.14
C ALA A 6 25.48 3.17 -11.89
N THR A 7 24.67 3.21 -12.96
CA THR A 7 23.21 3.29 -12.88
C THR A 7 22.61 2.07 -12.20
N LEU A 8 23.07 0.86 -12.55
CA LEU A 8 22.62 -0.38 -11.89
C LEU A 8 22.94 -0.40 -10.39
N ALA A 9 24.14 0.03 -10.01
CA ALA A 9 24.52 0.13 -8.60
C ALA A 9 23.63 1.13 -7.85
N ALA A 10 23.37 2.30 -8.45
CA ALA A 10 22.48 3.31 -7.86
C ALA A 10 21.05 2.80 -7.68
N LEU A 11 20.49 2.13 -8.70
CA LEU A 11 19.17 1.48 -8.63
C LEU A 11 19.11 0.49 -7.46
N VAL A 12 20.09 -0.40 -7.33
CA VAL A 12 20.10 -1.39 -6.24
C VAL A 12 20.14 -0.71 -4.87
N VAL A 13 21.01 0.28 -4.67
CA VAL A 13 21.14 0.98 -3.39
C VAL A 13 19.84 1.67 -3.00
N VAL A 14 19.23 2.42 -3.93
CA VAL A 14 17.97 3.14 -3.68
C VAL A 14 16.84 2.16 -3.35
N PHE A 15 16.64 1.13 -4.16
CA PHE A 15 15.51 0.22 -3.96
C PHE A 15 15.67 -0.74 -2.77
N VAL A 16 16.91 -1.09 -2.38
CA VAL A 16 17.17 -1.78 -1.10
C VAL A 16 16.81 -0.89 0.08
N GLN A 17 17.20 0.39 0.04
CA GLN A 17 16.84 1.35 1.09
C GLN A 17 15.33 1.54 1.18
N LEU A 18 14.64 1.69 0.05
CA LEU A 18 13.18 1.79 0.00
C LEU A 18 12.48 0.54 0.56
N SER A 19 13.06 -0.65 0.33
CA SER A 19 12.53 -1.91 0.84
C SER A 19 12.67 -2.03 2.37
N LEU A 20 13.79 -1.58 2.92
CA LEU A 20 14.06 -1.62 4.37
C LEU A 20 13.43 -0.45 5.13
N VAL A 21 13.28 0.70 4.48
CA VAL A 21 12.86 1.98 5.07
C VAL A 21 11.59 2.49 4.38
N SER A 22 10.51 1.72 4.53
CA SER A 22 9.16 2.15 4.12
C SER A 22 8.41 2.73 5.32
N ILE A 23 8.75 3.96 5.72
CA ILE A 23 8.06 4.67 6.82
C ILE A 23 6.90 5.48 6.23
N GLY A 24 5.67 5.25 6.70
CA GLY A 24 4.47 6.00 6.27
C GLY A 24 3.48 5.23 5.37
N GLY A 25 3.78 3.98 5.04
CA GLY A 25 2.86 3.11 4.28
C GLY A 25 3.02 3.20 2.76
N GLY A 26 2.15 2.50 2.03
CA GLY A 26 2.24 2.33 0.57
C GLY A 26 2.34 3.64 -0.25
N PRO A 27 1.55 4.69 0.04
CA PRO A 27 1.62 5.96 -0.69
C PRO A 27 2.94 6.70 -0.53
N SER A 28 3.54 6.66 0.66
CA SER A 28 4.82 7.32 0.95
C SER A 28 5.95 6.72 0.11
N VAL A 29 5.94 5.40 -0.08
CA VAL A 29 6.91 4.70 -0.92
C VAL A 29 6.83 5.16 -2.38
N PHE A 30 5.63 5.37 -2.92
CA PHE A 30 5.48 5.86 -4.30
C PHE A 30 5.98 7.30 -4.46
N SER A 31 5.74 8.16 -3.48
CA SER A 31 6.26 9.54 -3.50
C SER A 31 7.78 9.56 -3.47
N GLU A 32 8.42 8.67 -2.69
CA GLU A 32 9.88 8.61 -2.65
C GLU A 32 10.45 7.97 -3.92
N MET A 33 9.81 6.95 -4.49
CA MET A 33 10.20 6.39 -5.80
C MET A 33 10.21 7.47 -6.88
N GLN A 34 9.19 8.35 -6.90
CA GLN A 34 9.13 9.47 -7.82
C GLN A 34 10.28 10.46 -7.60
N HIS A 35 10.52 10.86 -6.36
CA HIS A 35 11.59 11.78 -6.01
C HIS A 35 12.95 11.25 -6.45
N GLN A 36 13.25 9.99 -6.14
CA GLN A 36 14.51 9.34 -6.52
C GLN A 36 14.65 9.19 -8.04
N ALA A 37 13.60 8.74 -8.73
CA ALA A 37 13.66 8.49 -10.17
C ALA A 37 13.70 9.77 -11.02
N VAL A 38 12.99 10.83 -10.61
CA VAL A 38 12.83 12.07 -11.41
C VAL A 38 13.77 13.18 -10.94
N ALA A 39 13.79 13.47 -9.64
CA ALA A 39 14.45 14.67 -9.12
C ALA A 39 15.89 14.44 -8.64
N VAL A 40 16.21 13.26 -8.09
CA VAL A 40 17.57 12.95 -7.62
C VAL A 40 18.44 12.39 -8.74
N HIS A 41 18.00 11.29 -9.37
CA HIS A 41 18.81 10.60 -10.38
C HIS A 41 18.48 10.96 -11.82
N GLY A 42 17.29 11.53 -12.08
CA GLY A 42 16.87 11.94 -13.41
C GLY A 42 16.80 10.80 -14.43
N TRP A 43 16.51 9.57 -13.99
CA TRP A 43 16.36 8.40 -14.86
C TRP A 43 15.16 8.51 -15.81
N MET A 44 14.17 9.32 -15.43
CA MET A 44 12.95 9.55 -16.21
C MET A 44 12.36 10.93 -15.90
N THR A 45 11.51 11.40 -16.79
CA THR A 45 10.74 12.62 -16.62
C THR A 45 9.49 12.39 -15.76
N GLN A 46 8.94 13.48 -15.22
CA GLN A 46 7.67 13.46 -14.48
C GLN A 46 6.52 12.82 -15.28
N ARG A 47 6.49 13.03 -16.61
CA ARG A 47 5.47 12.45 -17.50
C ARG A 47 5.64 10.94 -17.65
N GLU A 48 6.86 10.49 -17.93
CA GLU A 48 7.16 9.06 -18.04
C GLU A 48 6.87 8.32 -16.73
N PHE A 49 7.20 8.91 -15.58
CA PHE A 49 6.84 8.35 -14.29
C PHE A 49 5.31 8.21 -14.13
N ALA A 50 4.55 9.24 -14.50
CA ALA A 50 3.10 9.22 -14.43
C ALA A 50 2.48 8.16 -15.36
N ASP A 51 3.04 7.98 -16.56
CA ASP A 51 2.61 6.95 -17.50
C ASP A 51 2.90 5.55 -16.96
N LEU A 52 4.10 5.31 -16.43
CA LEU A 52 4.45 4.04 -15.77
C LEU A 52 3.60 3.77 -14.53
N PHE A 53 3.29 4.81 -13.75
CA PHE A 53 2.38 4.71 -12.61
C PHE A 53 0.96 4.32 -13.06
N ALA A 54 0.45 4.95 -14.11
CA ALA A 54 -0.86 4.62 -14.68
C ALA A 54 -0.89 3.17 -15.20
N ILE A 55 0.16 2.73 -15.91
CA ILE A 55 0.29 1.35 -16.38
C ILE A 55 0.33 0.38 -15.20
N ALA A 56 1.12 0.66 -14.15
CA ALA A 56 1.20 -0.19 -12.96
C ALA A 56 -0.14 -0.30 -12.22
N ARG A 57 -0.99 0.74 -12.28
CA ARG A 57 -2.34 0.73 -11.68
C ARG A 57 -3.40 0.09 -12.57
N ALA A 58 -3.24 0.16 -13.89
CA ALA A 58 -4.12 -0.49 -14.85
C ALA A 58 -3.86 -2.00 -14.95
N ALA A 59 -2.62 -2.43 -14.72
CA ALA A 59 -2.27 -3.84 -14.70
C ALA A 59 -2.94 -4.55 -13.51
N PRO A 60 -3.57 -5.72 -13.72
CA PRO A 60 -4.07 -6.54 -12.62
C PRO A 60 -2.87 -7.10 -11.85
N GLY A 61 -2.49 -6.45 -10.75
CA GLY A 61 -1.32 -6.83 -9.97
C GLY A 61 -1.08 -5.94 -8.76
N PRO A 62 -0.06 -6.26 -7.95
CA PRO A 62 0.29 -5.44 -6.80
C PRO A 62 0.86 -4.09 -7.28
N GLY A 63 0.49 -3.00 -6.62
CA GLY A 63 0.98 -1.66 -6.98
C GLY A 63 2.51 -1.51 -6.91
N SER A 64 3.20 -2.44 -6.24
CA SER A 64 4.66 -2.56 -6.23
C SER A 64 5.28 -2.90 -7.59
N LEU A 65 4.50 -3.27 -8.60
CA LEU A 65 4.97 -3.49 -9.98
C LEU A 65 5.58 -2.24 -10.62
N LEU A 66 5.33 -1.05 -10.05
CA LEU A 66 5.99 0.18 -10.47
C LEU A 66 7.53 0.12 -10.33
N ALA A 67 8.04 -0.51 -9.27
CA ALA A 67 9.48 -0.58 -9.01
C ALA A 67 10.26 -1.23 -10.17
N PRO A 68 9.94 -2.45 -10.65
CA PRO A 68 10.62 -3.03 -11.80
C PRO A 68 10.44 -2.25 -13.09
N LEU A 69 9.32 -1.55 -13.29
CA LEU A 69 9.11 -0.68 -14.45
C LEU A 69 10.05 0.54 -14.43
N ILE A 70 10.29 1.12 -13.26
CA ILE A 70 11.29 2.18 -13.07
C ILE A 70 12.69 1.66 -13.42
N GLY A 71 13.04 0.46 -12.93
CA GLY A 71 14.31 -0.19 -13.25
C GLY A 71 14.46 -0.49 -14.75
N TRP A 72 13.36 -0.88 -15.41
CA TRP A 72 13.35 -1.13 -16.85
C TRP A 72 13.60 0.14 -17.66
N GLN A 73 12.97 1.25 -17.28
CA GLN A 73 13.18 2.54 -17.95
C GLN A 73 14.60 3.06 -17.75
N ALA A 74 15.17 2.87 -16.55
CA ALA A 74 16.49 3.42 -16.19
C ALA A 74 17.67 2.66 -16.82
N ALA A 75 17.63 1.33 -16.89
CA ALA A 75 18.75 0.51 -17.36
C ALA A 75 18.32 -0.73 -18.17
N GLY A 76 17.15 -0.68 -18.80
CA GLY A 76 16.62 -1.78 -19.61
C GLY A 76 16.35 -3.04 -18.79
N TRP A 77 16.39 -4.20 -19.45
CA TRP A 77 16.06 -5.48 -18.82
C TRP A 77 16.89 -5.79 -17.56
N GLN A 78 18.16 -5.40 -17.55
CA GLN A 78 19.05 -5.60 -16.40
C GLN A 78 18.62 -4.77 -15.20
N GLY A 79 18.19 -3.52 -15.42
CA GLY A 79 17.64 -2.68 -14.36
C GLY A 79 16.34 -3.24 -13.78
N ALA A 80 15.46 -3.80 -14.61
CA ALA A 80 14.21 -4.41 -14.17
C ALA A 80 14.46 -5.58 -13.19
N VAL A 81 15.40 -6.47 -13.53
CA VAL A 81 15.78 -7.61 -12.69
C VAL A 81 16.47 -7.14 -11.41
N ALA A 82 17.42 -6.20 -11.53
CA ALA A 82 18.17 -5.67 -10.39
C ALA A 82 17.24 -5.01 -9.36
N VAL A 83 16.32 -4.15 -9.81
CA VAL A 83 15.35 -3.49 -8.93
C VAL A 83 14.38 -4.48 -8.30
N SER A 84 13.92 -5.49 -9.05
CA SER A 84 13.05 -6.53 -8.49
C SER A 84 13.72 -7.26 -7.31
N LEU A 85 14.97 -7.68 -7.49
CA LEU A 85 15.73 -8.36 -6.44
C LEU A 85 16.05 -7.42 -5.27
N ALA A 86 16.41 -6.18 -5.55
CA ALA A 86 16.69 -5.15 -4.55
C ALA A 86 15.44 -4.79 -3.71
N PHE A 87 14.27 -4.74 -4.33
CA PHE A 87 13.03 -4.33 -3.67
C PHE A 87 12.34 -5.48 -2.92
N PHE A 88 12.32 -6.69 -3.48
CA PHE A 88 11.64 -7.84 -2.85
C PHE A 88 12.58 -8.74 -2.03
N GLY A 89 13.88 -8.76 -2.34
CA GLY A 89 14.87 -9.59 -1.66
C GLY A 89 14.99 -9.30 -0.16
N PRO A 90 15.38 -8.08 0.26
CA PRO A 90 15.60 -7.77 1.67
C PRO A 90 14.33 -7.92 2.52
N SER A 91 13.17 -7.50 2.00
CA SER A 91 11.89 -7.68 2.70
C SER A 91 11.53 -9.17 2.88
N SER A 92 11.74 -10.01 1.87
CA SER A 92 11.51 -11.46 1.96
C SER A 92 12.43 -12.12 2.98
N VAL A 93 13.72 -11.75 3.00
CA VAL A 93 14.68 -12.26 3.99
C VAL A 93 14.28 -11.81 5.40
N LEU A 94 13.89 -10.54 5.56
CA LEU A 94 13.50 -9.99 6.85
C LEU A 94 12.25 -10.68 7.40
N VAL A 95 11.23 -10.89 6.56
CA VAL A 95 10.02 -11.64 6.93
C VAL A 95 10.34 -13.09 7.25
N TYR A 96 11.21 -13.74 6.46
CA TYR A 96 11.61 -15.11 6.71
C TYR A 96 12.31 -15.27 8.06
N VAL A 97 13.32 -14.44 8.35
CA VAL A 97 14.05 -14.45 9.63
C VAL A 97 13.09 -14.15 10.78
N THR A 98 12.25 -13.14 10.64
CA THR A 98 11.26 -12.77 11.66
C THR A 98 10.27 -13.90 11.90
N SER A 99 9.78 -14.56 10.85
CA SER A 99 8.86 -15.70 10.95
C SER A 99 9.50 -16.90 11.64
N GLN A 100 10.79 -17.18 11.39
CA GLN A 100 11.51 -18.25 12.08
C GLN A 100 11.67 -17.95 13.57
N VAL A 101 12.08 -16.72 13.91
CA VAL A 101 12.16 -16.29 15.32
C VAL A 101 10.77 -16.35 15.96
N TRP A 102 9.72 -15.88 15.29
CA TRP A 102 8.35 -15.95 15.78
C TRP A 102 7.90 -17.40 16.00
N ASN A 103 8.13 -18.30 15.06
CA ASN A 103 7.78 -19.71 15.20
C ASN A 103 8.55 -20.40 16.33
N ARG A 104 9.81 -20.03 16.56
CA ARG A 104 10.65 -20.60 17.63
C ARG A 104 10.08 -20.38 19.03
N TRP A 105 9.31 -19.31 19.24
CA TRP A 105 8.72 -18.96 20.54
C TRP A 105 7.20 -19.26 20.59
N ARG A 106 6.60 -19.84 19.53
CA ARG A 106 5.16 -20.17 19.48
C ARG A 106 4.79 -21.12 20.62
N GLY A 107 3.92 -20.65 21.51
CA GLY A 107 3.45 -21.40 22.69
C GLY A 107 3.57 -20.63 24.01
N SER A 108 4.42 -19.60 24.08
CA SER A 108 4.53 -18.74 25.27
C SER A 108 3.25 -17.91 25.47
N ALA A 109 2.93 -17.58 26.73
CA ALA A 109 1.80 -16.70 27.05
C ALA A 109 1.93 -15.32 26.38
N TRP A 110 3.16 -14.85 26.19
CA TRP A 110 3.48 -13.58 25.52
C TRP A 110 3.03 -13.54 24.05
N HIS A 111 3.18 -14.63 23.29
CA HIS A 111 2.72 -14.63 21.89
C HIS A 111 1.21 -14.53 21.76
N ARG A 112 0.46 -15.27 22.57
CA ARG A 112 -1.01 -15.18 22.57
C ARG A 112 -1.48 -13.78 22.96
N LEU A 113 -0.83 -13.17 23.97
CA LEU A 113 -1.13 -11.80 24.38
C LEU A 113 -0.87 -10.77 23.27
N ILE A 114 0.21 -10.93 22.50
CA ILE A 114 0.50 -10.02 21.38
C ILE A 114 -0.49 -10.22 20.25
N GLU A 115 -0.81 -11.47 19.87
CA GLU A 115 -1.81 -11.76 18.84
C GLU A 115 -3.19 -11.21 19.22
N ASP A 116 -3.62 -11.41 20.46
CA ASP A 116 -4.89 -10.91 20.99
C ASP A 116 -4.93 -9.38 21.09
N ALA A 117 -3.78 -8.73 21.38
CA ALA A 117 -3.67 -7.28 21.43
C ALA A 117 -3.56 -6.64 20.03
N LEU A 118 -3.02 -7.35 19.03
CA LEU A 118 -2.84 -6.82 17.68
C LEU A 118 -4.18 -6.61 16.98
N ALA A 119 -5.13 -7.53 17.17
CA ALA A 119 -6.45 -7.46 16.56
C ALA A 119 -7.22 -6.16 16.88
N PRO A 120 -7.40 -5.75 18.15
CA PRO A 120 -8.08 -4.50 18.47
C PRO A 120 -7.26 -3.25 18.07
N VAL A 121 -5.93 -3.32 18.09
CA VAL A 121 -5.07 -2.21 17.63
C VAL A 121 -5.23 -1.98 16.13
N ALA A 122 -5.21 -3.05 15.32
CA ALA A 122 -5.44 -2.97 13.89
C ALA A 122 -6.86 -2.44 13.59
N ALA A 123 -7.87 -2.93 14.31
CA ALA A 123 -9.24 -2.44 14.18
C ALA A 123 -9.34 -0.94 14.51
N GLY A 124 -8.70 -0.50 15.60
CA GLY A 124 -8.64 0.91 16.00
C GLY A 124 -7.96 1.79 14.96
N LEU A 125 -6.86 1.31 14.35
CA LEU A 125 -6.15 2.05 13.30
C LEU A 125 -6.98 2.20 12.03
N VAL A 126 -7.70 1.14 11.62
CA VAL A 126 -8.63 1.20 10.48
C VAL A 126 -9.77 2.18 10.76
N LEU A 127 -10.35 2.15 11.97
CA LEU A 127 -11.39 3.09 12.37
C LEU A 127 -10.88 4.53 12.39
N ALA A 128 -9.67 4.77 12.89
CA ALA A 128 -9.05 6.09 12.89
C ALA A 128 -8.81 6.60 11.46
N GLY A 129 -8.34 5.75 10.56
CA GLY A 129 -8.20 6.08 9.14
C GLY A 129 -9.55 6.46 8.51
N GLY A 130 -10.59 5.66 8.75
CA GLY A 130 -11.95 5.96 8.30
C GLY A 130 -12.48 7.29 8.85
N TYR A 131 -12.25 7.55 10.14
CA TYR A 131 -12.61 8.81 10.80
C TYR A 131 -11.94 10.01 10.11
N THR A 132 -10.64 9.94 9.84
CA THR A 132 -9.92 11.06 9.22
C THR A 132 -10.41 11.39 7.81
N ILE A 133 -10.82 10.39 7.04
CA ILE A 133 -11.38 10.59 5.70
C ILE A 133 -12.76 11.25 5.79
N LEU A 134 -13.62 10.78 6.70
CA LEU A 134 -14.98 11.28 6.85
C LEU A 134 -15.03 12.68 7.48
N ALA A 135 -14.11 12.98 8.40
CA ALA A 135 -14.01 14.28 9.05
C ALA A 135 -13.40 15.36 8.14
N GLY A 136 -12.68 14.97 7.08
CA GLY A 136 -12.13 15.89 6.08
C GLY A 136 -13.12 16.29 4.99
N ASP A 137 -14.32 15.71 4.98
CA ASP A 137 -15.35 15.93 3.98
C ASP A 137 -16.43 16.88 4.54
N GLU A 138 -16.42 18.16 4.14
CA GLU A 138 -17.33 19.19 4.65
C GLU A 138 -18.81 18.92 4.30
N ASP A 139 -19.05 18.13 3.25
CA ASP A 139 -20.38 17.74 2.78
C ASP A 139 -20.93 16.48 3.47
N ALA A 140 -20.13 15.77 4.28
CA ALA A 140 -20.54 14.51 4.88
C ALA A 140 -21.71 14.67 5.88
N GLY A 141 -21.85 15.85 6.51
CA GLY A 141 -22.98 16.17 7.40
C GLY A 141 -23.31 15.07 8.44
N ILE A 142 -24.55 15.07 8.93
CA ILE A 142 -25.05 14.02 9.87
C ILE A 142 -25.23 12.66 9.15
N ALA A 143 -25.41 12.68 7.83
CA ALA A 143 -25.66 11.50 7.01
C ALA A 143 -24.43 10.59 6.83
N GLY A 144 -23.23 11.16 6.71
CA GLY A 144 -21.96 10.43 6.64
C GLY A 144 -21.65 9.71 7.95
N TRP A 145 -21.83 10.38 9.08
CA TRP A 145 -21.68 9.75 10.40
C TRP A 145 -22.73 8.67 10.66
N ALA A 146 -23.98 8.88 10.25
CA ALA A 146 -25.05 7.90 10.40
C ALA A 146 -24.81 6.63 9.55
N THR A 147 -24.33 6.78 8.32
CA THR A 147 -23.99 5.64 7.45
C THR A 147 -22.76 4.88 7.95
N ALA A 148 -21.71 5.58 8.40
CA ALA A 148 -20.51 4.95 8.98
C ALA A 148 -20.83 4.17 10.26
N LEU A 149 -21.59 4.77 11.19
CA LEU A 149 -22.03 4.10 12.42
C LEU A 149 -22.99 2.95 12.13
N GLY A 150 -23.88 3.11 11.15
CA GLY A 150 -24.80 2.06 10.71
C GLY A 150 -24.06 0.83 10.17
N VAL A 151 -23.05 1.04 9.33
CA VAL A 151 -22.20 -0.02 8.76
C VAL A 151 -21.34 -0.69 9.84
N ALA A 152 -20.76 0.08 10.75
CA ALA A 152 -19.97 -0.44 11.87
C ALA A 152 -20.82 -1.31 12.81
N ALA A 153 -22.02 -0.84 13.17
CA ALA A 153 -22.96 -1.58 14.01
C ALA A 153 -23.47 -2.87 13.32
N LEU A 154 -23.71 -2.83 12.01
CA LEU A 154 -24.16 -3.97 11.23
C LEU A 154 -23.08 -5.07 11.13
N GLN A 155 -21.83 -4.68 10.91
CA GLN A 155 -20.69 -5.62 10.87
C GLN A 155 -20.40 -6.24 12.24
N PHE A 156 -20.51 -5.45 13.31
CA PHE A 156 -20.31 -5.96 14.68
C PHE A 156 -21.43 -6.94 15.09
N ARG A 157 -22.67 -6.70 14.64
CA ARG A 157 -23.80 -7.57 14.94
C ARG A 157 -23.84 -8.84 14.07
N TRP A 158 -23.33 -8.78 12.85
CA TRP A 158 -23.31 -9.92 11.92
C TRP A 158 -21.93 -10.14 11.29
N PRO A 159 -21.02 -10.84 11.98
CA PRO A 159 -19.65 -11.10 11.50
C PRO A 159 -19.58 -12.06 10.29
N ARG A 160 -20.72 -12.51 9.76
CA ARG A 160 -20.81 -13.39 8.58
C ARG A 160 -21.38 -12.71 7.34
N LEU A 161 -21.67 -11.41 7.40
CA LEU A 161 -22.09 -10.70 6.20
C LEU A 161 -20.93 -10.63 5.21
N HIS A 162 -21.16 -11.17 4.01
CA HIS A 162 -20.19 -11.10 2.93
C HIS A 162 -19.91 -9.61 2.62
N PRO A 163 -18.64 -9.15 2.61
CA PRO A 163 -18.29 -7.76 2.31
C PRO A 163 -18.88 -7.24 0.99
N LEU A 164 -19.16 -8.16 0.06
CA LEU A 164 -19.82 -7.89 -1.23
C LEU A 164 -21.24 -7.32 -1.08
N VAL A 165 -22.02 -7.77 -0.08
CA VAL A 165 -23.38 -7.26 0.14
C VAL A 165 -23.33 -5.82 0.66
N LEU A 166 -22.35 -5.53 1.52
CA LEU A 166 -22.10 -4.17 2.04
C LEU A 166 -21.66 -3.21 0.93
N LEU A 167 -20.76 -3.66 0.04
CA LEU A 167 -20.37 -2.90 -1.15
C LEU A 167 -21.54 -2.65 -2.10
N ALA A 168 -22.39 -3.66 -2.33
CA ALA A 168 -23.56 -3.52 -3.19
C ALA A 168 -24.59 -2.52 -2.63
N VAL A 169 -24.85 -2.57 -1.32
CA VAL A 169 -25.76 -1.61 -0.65
C VAL A 169 -25.19 -0.20 -0.65
N GLY A 170 -23.88 -0.05 -0.39
CA GLY A 170 -23.20 1.25 -0.49
C GLY A 170 -23.27 1.84 -1.89
N ALA A 171 -23.02 1.02 -2.92
CA ALA A 171 -23.12 1.44 -4.32
C ALA A 171 -24.56 1.83 -4.70
N LEU A 172 -25.57 1.07 -4.27
CA LEU A 172 -26.97 1.38 -4.54
C LEU A 172 -27.43 2.67 -3.86
N MET A 173 -27.02 2.91 -2.61
CA MET A 173 -27.30 4.16 -1.92
C MET A 173 -26.63 5.36 -2.60
N PHE A 174 -25.37 5.22 -3.02
CA PHE A 174 -24.66 6.28 -3.74
C PHE A 174 -25.35 6.62 -5.07
N VAL A 175 -25.75 5.60 -5.84
CA VAL A 175 -26.50 5.80 -7.10
C VAL A 175 -27.84 6.48 -6.83
N ALA A 176 -28.59 6.05 -5.81
CA ALA A 176 -29.86 6.67 -5.43
C ALA A 176 -29.72 8.14 -5.02
N LEU A 177 -28.67 8.48 -4.25
CA LEU A 177 -28.35 9.85 -3.85
C LEU A 177 -27.93 10.70 -5.05
N SER A 178 -27.11 10.17 -5.96
CA SER A 178 -26.66 10.87 -7.17
C SER A 178 -27.80 11.13 -8.17
N CYS A 179 -28.82 10.25 -8.22
CA CYS A 179 -30.02 10.47 -9.01
C CYS A 179 -30.98 11.49 -8.38
N SER A 180 -30.93 11.69 -7.06
CA SER A 180 -31.78 12.66 -6.36
C SER A 180 -31.31 14.12 -6.47
N TRP A 181 -30.09 14.34 -6.99
CA TRP A 181 -29.46 15.66 -7.15
C TRP A 181 -29.38 16.15 -8.60
N ARG A 182 -29.98 15.43 -9.56
CA ARG A 182 -30.23 15.88 -10.95
C ARG A 182 -31.69 16.27 -11.12
#